data_AF-A0A086P6E1-F1
#
_entry.id   AF-A0A086P6E1-F1
#
_cell.length_a   1.000
_cell.length_b   1.000
_cell.length_c   1.000
_cell.angle_alpha   90.00
_cell.angle_beta   90.00
_cell.angle_gamma   90.00
#
_symmetry.space_group_name_H-M   'P 1'
#
loop_
_entity.id
_entity.type
_entity.pdbx_description
1 polymer ?
#
loop_
_entity_poly.entity_id
_entity_poly.type
_entity_poly.pdbx_seq_one_letter_code
_entity_poly.pdbx_strand_id
1 'polypeptide(L)'
;MIEELLDRPSAQGVTHLITTVTDDNDASWALFEGLARRWNARLDKSALFDRDIHFAGAHATEWQARIGPLSRSLSRPSGSAASTDSKQGETAI
;
A
#
# COMPACT_ATOMS: atom_id res chain seq x y z
N MET A 1 -3.92 -7.45 1.92
CA MET A 1 -3.94 -7.37 0.44
C MET A 1 -2.81 -6.52 -0.17
N ILE A 2 -2.83 -5.17 -0.18
CA ILE A 2 -1.79 -4.38 -0.92
C ILE A 2 -0.37 -4.65 -0.41
N GLU A 3 -0.18 -4.67 0.90
CA GLU A 3 1.11 -4.99 1.52
C GLU A 3 1.56 -6.42 1.14
N GLU A 4 0.65 -7.40 1.10
CA GLU A 4 0.95 -8.76 0.61
C GLU A 4 1.34 -8.81 -0.87
N LEU A 5 0.89 -7.86 -1.70
CA LEU A 5 1.33 -7.76 -3.10
C LEU A 5 2.78 -7.27 -3.19
N LEU A 6 3.16 -6.31 -2.34
CA LEU A 6 4.51 -5.77 -2.29
C LEU A 6 5.53 -6.76 -1.69
N ASP A 7 5.09 -7.69 -0.86
CA ASP A 7 5.93 -8.75 -0.30
C ASP A 7 6.28 -9.87 -1.30
N ARG A 8 5.63 -9.89 -2.48
CA ARG A 8 5.88 -10.92 -3.50
C ARG A 8 7.29 -10.79 -4.09
N PRO A 9 7.96 -11.90 -4.45
CA PRO A 9 9.25 -11.85 -5.14
C PRO A 9 9.22 -11.03 -6.45
N SER A 10 8.10 -11.00 -7.15
CA SER A 10 7.91 -10.21 -8.37
C SER A 10 7.89 -8.70 -8.14
N ALA A 11 7.66 -8.25 -6.91
CA ALA A 11 7.63 -6.84 -6.53
C ALA A 11 8.99 -6.36 -5.98
N GLN A 12 10.03 -7.20 -6.02
CA GLN A 12 11.38 -6.79 -5.60
C GLN A 12 11.87 -5.63 -6.47
N GLY A 13 12.34 -4.57 -5.80
CA GLY A 13 12.83 -3.36 -6.48
C GLY A 13 11.72 -2.38 -6.92
N VAL A 14 10.44 -2.67 -6.67
CA VAL A 14 9.37 -1.70 -6.89
C VAL A 14 9.61 -0.48 -6.03
N THR A 15 9.62 0.69 -6.67
CA THR A 15 9.86 1.98 -6.01
C THR A 15 8.59 2.79 -5.83
N HIS A 16 7.51 2.50 -6.56
CA HIS A 16 6.30 3.31 -6.52
C HIS A 16 5.06 2.42 -6.64
N LEU A 17 4.02 2.79 -5.89
CA LEU A 17 2.66 2.33 -6.13
C LEU A 17 1.94 3.40 -6.95
N ILE A 18 1.31 2.99 -8.04
CA ILE A 18 0.55 3.87 -8.92
C ILE A 18 -0.84 3.28 -9.10
N THR A 19 -1.86 4.12 -8.98
CA THR A 19 -3.26 3.77 -9.22
C THR A 19 -4.02 4.99 -9.73
N THR A 20 -5.24 4.81 -10.21
CA THR A 20 -6.15 5.91 -10.53
C THR A 20 -7.36 5.88 -9.61
N VAL A 21 -7.84 7.06 -9.25
CA VAL A 21 -8.99 7.26 -8.36
C VAL A 21 -9.78 8.46 -8.88
N THR A 22 -11.10 8.34 -8.98
CA THR A 22 -11.98 9.48 -9.22
C THR A 22 -11.94 10.46 -8.04
N ASP A 23 -12.23 11.73 -8.27
CA ASP A 23 -12.09 12.76 -7.23
C ASP A 23 -13.02 12.53 -6.02
N ASP A 24 -14.20 11.95 -6.27
CA ASP A 24 -15.27 11.71 -5.28
C ASP A 24 -15.13 10.39 -4.50
N ASN A 25 -14.11 9.58 -4.79
CA ASN A 25 -13.90 8.31 -4.10
C ASN A 25 -13.06 8.50 -2.83
N ASP A 26 -13.65 9.19 -1.85
CA ASP A 26 -13.02 9.53 -0.57
C ASP A 26 -12.43 8.32 0.17
N ALA A 27 -13.11 7.17 0.08
CA ALA A 27 -12.65 5.94 0.72
C ALA A 27 -11.31 5.44 0.14
N SER A 28 -11.16 5.50 -1.19
CA SER A 28 -9.90 5.11 -1.84
C SER A 28 -8.80 6.14 -1.56
N TRP A 29 -9.12 7.43 -1.59
CA TRP A 29 -8.17 8.47 -1.19
C TRP A 29 -7.65 8.25 0.23
N ALA A 30 -8.54 8.04 1.19
CA ALA A 30 -8.17 7.76 2.59
C ALA A 30 -7.28 6.51 2.72
N LEU A 31 -7.54 5.45 1.94
CA LEU A 31 -6.71 4.25 1.89
C LEU A 31 -5.28 4.58 1.41
N PHE A 32 -5.13 5.26 0.27
CA PHE A 32 -3.84 5.54 -0.33
C PHE A 32 -3.03 6.58 0.45
N GLU A 33 -3.68 7.60 1.02
CA GLU A 33 -3.04 8.51 1.96
C GLU A 33 -2.59 7.79 3.24
N GLY A 34 -3.41 6.87 3.75
CA GLY A 34 -3.06 6.03 4.90
C GLY A 34 -1.83 5.16 4.63
N LEU A 35 -1.73 4.57 3.44
CA LEU A 35 -0.56 3.81 3.00
C LEU A 35 0.68 4.70 2.89
N ALA A 36 0.58 5.86 2.25
CA ALA A 36 1.67 6.81 2.13
C ALA A 36 2.22 7.25 3.50
N ARG A 37 1.33 7.55 4.47
CA ARG A 37 1.71 7.84 5.86
C ARG A 37 2.43 6.67 6.52
N ARG A 38 1.90 5.46 6.43
CA ARG A 38 2.51 4.26 7.05
C ARG A 38 3.89 3.95 6.48
N TRP A 39 4.07 4.16 5.18
CA TRP A 39 5.33 3.89 4.49
C TRP A 39 6.31 5.06 4.52
N ASN A 40 5.95 6.17 5.19
CA ASN A 40 6.71 7.40 5.21
C ASN A 40 7.12 7.85 3.79
N ALA A 41 6.18 7.78 2.85
CA ALA A 41 6.38 8.09 1.44
C ALA A 41 5.46 9.23 1.00
N ARG A 42 5.88 9.97 -0.02
CA ARG A 42 5.06 11.03 -0.63
C ARG A 42 3.93 10.42 -1.45
N LEU A 43 2.75 11.03 -1.41
CA LEU A 43 1.66 10.80 -2.35
C LEU A 43 1.55 12.02 -3.26
N ASP A 44 1.72 11.80 -4.56
CA ASP A 44 1.50 12.79 -5.61
C ASP A 44 0.17 12.53 -6.33
N LYS A 45 -0.58 13.60 -6.61
CA LYS A 45 -1.86 13.56 -7.35
C LYS A 45 -1.72 14.35 -8.65
N SER A 46 -2.10 13.74 -9.77
CA SER A 46 -2.15 14.41 -11.08
C SER A 46 -3.28 13.84 -11.94
N ALA A 47 -3.92 14.67 -12.76
CA ALA A 47 -4.94 14.18 -13.70
C ALA A 47 -4.27 13.24 -14.71
N LEU A 48 -4.84 12.05 -14.93
CA LEU A 48 -4.30 11.08 -15.90
C LEU A 48 -5.29 10.82 -17.04
N PHE A 49 -6.54 10.50 -16.72
CA PHE A 49 -7.61 10.42 -17.72
C PHE A 49 -8.67 11.45 -17.41
N ASP A 50 -8.53 12.61 -18.03
CA ASP A 50 -9.45 13.73 -17.91
C ASP A 50 -10.83 13.47 -18.54
N ARG A 51 -11.88 13.90 -17.83
CA ARG A 51 -13.30 13.77 -18.19
C ARG A 51 -13.62 14.32 -19.58
N ASP A 52 -13.19 15.53 -19.88
CA ASP A 52 -13.60 16.21 -21.10
C ASP A 52 -12.72 15.77 -22.27
N ILE A 53 -11.41 15.65 -22.03
CA ILE A 53 -10.43 15.31 -23.07
C ILE A 53 -10.51 13.85 -23.50
N HIS A 54 -10.65 12.92 -22.55
CA HIS A 54 -10.57 11.47 -22.83
C HIS A 54 -11.93 10.79 -22.87
N PHE A 55 -12.93 11.32 -22.15
CA PHE A 55 -14.23 10.67 -22.00
C PHE A 55 -15.39 11.47 -22.58
N ALA A 56 -15.14 12.63 -23.21
CA ALA A 56 -16.19 13.51 -23.76
C ALA A 56 -17.33 13.78 -22.76
N GLY A 57 -16.99 13.89 -21.47
CA GLY A 57 -17.94 14.14 -20.38
C GLY A 57 -18.64 12.90 -19.81
N ALA A 58 -18.47 11.71 -20.40
CA ALA A 58 -19.21 10.49 -20.05
C ALA A 58 -18.74 9.80 -18.76
N HIS A 59 -17.48 10.01 -18.36
CA HIS A 59 -16.89 9.47 -17.14
C HIS A 59 -16.14 10.55 -16.37
N ALA A 60 -16.03 10.40 -15.05
CA ALA A 60 -15.27 11.32 -14.21
C ALA A 60 -13.77 11.27 -14.52
N THR A 61 -13.04 12.33 -14.18
CA THR A 61 -11.58 12.35 -14.28
C THR A 61 -10.98 11.30 -13.34
N GLU A 62 -10.15 10.43 -13.89
CA GLU A 62 -9.32 9.49 -13.15
C GLU A 62 -7.98 10.16 -12.82
N TRP A 63 -7.79 10.44 -11.53
CA TRP A 63 -6.56 11.05 -11.01
C TRP A 63 -5.55 9.97 -10.67
N GLN A 64 -4.33 10.10 -11.17
CA GLN A 64 -3.22 9.27 -10.74
C GLN A 64 -2.82 9.63 -9.31
N ALA A 65 -2.89 8.63 -8.43
CA ALA A 65 -2.22 8.66 -7.14
C ALA A 65 -0.91 7.87 -7.24
N ARG A 66 0.21 8.56 -6.96
CA ARG A 66 1.56 8.00 -7.05
C ARG A 66 2.24 8.08 -5.70
N ILE A 67 2.45 6.92 -5.07
CA ILE A 67 3.10 6.82 -3.76
C ILE A 67 4.55 6.36 -3.93
N GLY A 68 5.51 7.15 -3.46
CA GLY A 68 6.92 6.75 -3.39
C GLY A 68 7.91 7.93 -3.35
N PRO A 69 9.23 7.64 -3.39
CA PRO A 69 9.81 6.30 -3.45
C PRO A 69 9.53 5.48 -2.19
N LEU A 70 9.22 4.20 -2.36
CA LEU A 70 9.01 3.25 -1.28
C LEU A 70 10.36 2.80 -0.70
N SER A 71 10.52 2.88 0.62
CA SER A 71 11.69 2.35 1.31
C SER A 71 11.49 0.87 1.62
N ARG A 72 12.47 0.02 1.28
CA ARG A 72 12.39 -1.44 1.50
C ARG A 72 12.33 -1.86 2.98
N SER A 73 12.48 -0.92 3.91
CA SER A 73 12.12 -1.11 5.32
C SER A 73 10.62 -0.98 5.50
N LEU A 74 9.85 -1.84 4.82
CA LEU A 74 8.47 -2.11 5.21
C LEU A 74 8.53 -3.06 6.41
N SER A 75 8.97 -2.55 7.55
CA SER A 75 8.87 -3.26 8.81
C SER A 75 7.38 -3.43 9.12
N ARG A 76 6.87 -4.67 9.02
CA ARG A 76 5.57 -5.00 9.61
C ARG A 76 5.60 -4.54 11.08
N PRO A 77 4.58 -3.85 11.59
CA PRO A 77 4.41 -3.81 13.04
C PRO A 77 4.30 -5.27 13.50
N SER A 78 5.23 -5.68 14.36
CA SER A 78 5.30 -7.02 14.93
C SER A 78 3.98 -7.32 15.65
N GLY A 79 3.07 -8.02 14.97
CA GLY A 79 1.81 -8.49 15.52
C GLY A 79 1.99 -9.90 16.08
N SER A 80 2.17 -9.96 17.40
CA SER A 80 1.99 -11.10 18.31
C SER A 80 2.72 -12.40 17.98
N ALA A 81 3.86 -12.61 18.65
CA ALA A 81 4.40 -13.93 18.87
C ALA A 81 3.41 -14.72 19.73
N ALA A 82 2.82 -15.77 19.15
CA ALA A 82 2.21 -16.83 19.94
C ALA A 82 3.32 -17.51 20.75
N SER A 83 3.49 -17.06 22.00
CA SER A 83 4.21 -17.81 23.03
C SER A 83 3.44 -19.10 23.31
N THR A 84 3.95 -20.21 22.80
CA THR A 84 3.73 -21.50 23.47
C THR A 84 5.08 -21.98 23.93
N ASP A 85 5.28 -21.76 25.23
CA ASP A 85 6.41 -22.16 26.05
C ASP A 85 6.73 -23.65 25.84
N SER A 86 7.95 -23.91 25.37
CA SER A 86 8.52 -25.26 25.30
C SER A 86 9.08 -25.59 26.68
N LYS A 87 8.33 -26.30 27.52
CA LYS A 87 8.91 -26.92 28.71
C LYS A 87 9.91 -27.99 28.28
N GLN A 88 11.19 -27.66 28.40
CA GLN A 88 12.30 -28.60 28.41
C GLN A 88 12.24 -29.46 29.68
N GLY A 89 12.68 -30.70 29.51
CA GLY A 89 12.45 -31.79 30.44
C GLY A 89 13.25 -31.75 31.73
N GLU A 90 12.84 -32.64 32.63
CA GLU A 90 13.67 -33.09 33.73
C GLU A 90 13.54 -34.62 33.82
N THR A 91 14.63 -35.29 33.45
CA THR A 91 14.91 -36.69 33.74
C THR A 91 15.79 -36.70 34.99
N ALA A 92 15.38 -37.35 36.07
CA ALA A 92 16.30 -37.85 37.09
C ALA A 92 15.64 -38.97 37.92
N ILE A 93 16.25 -40.16 37.78
CA ILE A 93 16.32 -41.34 38.68
C ILE A 93 15.02 -42.05 39.11
#